data_AF-A0A178FDS5-F1
#
_entry.id   AF-A0A178FDS5-F1
#
_cell.length_a   1.000
_cell.length_b   1.000
_cell.length_c   1.000
_cell.angle_alpha   90.00
_cell.angle_beta   90.00
_cell.angle_gamma   90.00
#
_symmetry.space_group_name_H-M   'P 1'
#
loop_
_entity.id
_entity.type
_entity.pdbx_description
1 polymer ?
#
loop_
_entity_poly.entity_id
_entity_poly.type
_entity_poly.pdbx_seq_one_letter_code
_entity_poly.pdbx_strand_id
1 'polypeptide(L)'
;MVQGENDFDKTLRDVRKFQITDQQYKEFCRRHEHQPSFVAEPNYLMAKSYLILDEYMRFLDRDGREPSASILDVDVFTALGQVYWDETSFNRRGGVYDWNRETNQSSCGSGDSKALKW
;
A
#
# COMPACT_ATOMS: atom_id res chain seq x y z
N MET A 1 2.85 1.93 -14.98
CA MET A 1 1.56 1.28 -14.71
C MET A 1 1.79 -0.15 -14.30
N VAL A 2 0.90 -0.66 -13.46
CA VAL A 2 0.73 -2.10 -13.23
C VAL A 2 -0.22 -2.62 -14.30
N GLN A 3 0.20 -3.62 -15.08
CA GLN A 3 -0.62 -4.13 -16.17
C GLN A 3 -1.88 -4.80 -15.62
N GLY A 4 -3.04 -4.50 -16.20
CA GLY A 4 -4.29 -5.17 -15.87
C GLY A 4 -5.12 -4.54 -14.76
N GLU A 5 -4.58 -3.61 -13.96
CA GLU A 5 -5.36 -2.94 -12.90
C GLU A 5 -6.29 -1.85 -13.45
N ASN A 6 -5.78 -0.99 -14.34
CA ASN A 6 -6.47 0.25 -14.74
C ASN A 6 -6.40 0.49 -16.26
N ASP A 7 -6.30 -0.60 -17.03
CA ASP A 7 -6.16 -0.57 -18.48
C ASP A 7 -7.52 -0.64 -19.17
N PHE A 8 -7.75 0.32 -20.07
CA PHE A 8 -8.94 0.45 -20.89
C PHE A 8 -9.18 -0.82 -21.71
N ASP A 9 -10.29 -1.50 -21.44
CA ASP A 9 -10.99 -2.57 -22.20
C ASP A 9 -11.74 -3.49 -21.23
N LYS A 10 -11.26 -3.62 -19.98
CA LYS A 10 -11.90 -4.44 -18.93
C LYS A 10 -12.23 -3.68 -17.64
N THR A 11 -11.75 -2.44 -17.51
CA THR A 11 -11.86 -1.65 -16.27
C THR A 11 -12.93 -0.57 -16.38
N LEU A 12 -13.53 -0.19 -15.24
CA LEU A 12 -14.54 0.88 -15.18
C LEU A 12 -13.97 2.29 -15.43
N ARG A 13 -12.64 2.44 -15.42
CA ARG A 13 -11.93 3.72 -15.44
C ARG A 13 -10.69 3.64 -16.32
N ASP A 14 -10.46 4.71 -17.08
CA ASP A 14 -9.23 4.92 -17.84
C ASP A 14 -8.34 5.94 -17.11
N VAL A 15 -7.23 5.45 -16.57
CA VAL A 15 -6.27 6.28 -15.83
C VAL A 15 -5.12 6.79 -16.68
N ARG A 16 -5.09 6.49 -18.00
CA ARG A 16 -3.94 6.78 -18.86
C ARG A 16 -3.58 8.26 -18.90
N LYS A 17 -4.58 9.14 -18.81
CA LYS A 17 -4.41 10.60 -18.75
C LYS A 17 -3.73 11.10 -17.47
N PHE A 18 -3.69 10.29 -16.41
CA PHE A 18 -3.07 10.62 -15.12
C PHE A 18 -1.70 9.97 -14.93
N GLN A 19 -1.23 9.19 -15.91
CA GLN A 19 0.07 8.56 -15.81
C GLN A 19 1.20 9.59 -15.86
N ILE A 20 2.20 9.35 -15.03
CA ILE A 20 3.47 10.04 -15.05
C ILE A 20 4.59 9.03 -15.31
N THR A 21 5.69 9.49 -15.88
CA THR A 21 6.88 8.66 -16.08
C THR A 21 7.62 8.47 -14.76
N ASP A 22 8.43 7.41 -14.68
CA ASP A 22 9.29 7.17 -13.52
C ASP A 22 10.26 8.35 -13.27
N GLN A 23 10.65 9.07 -14.32
CA GLN A 23 11.47 10.27 -14.21
C GLN A 23 10.71 11.44 -13.57
N GLN A 24 9.47 11.69 -14.01
CA GLN A 24 8.61 12.71 -13.40
C GLN A 24 8.33 12.41 -11.92
N TYR A 25 8.09 11.13 -11.60
CA TYR A 25 7.94 10.68 -10.22
C TYR A 25 9.22 10.90 -9.38
N LYS A 26 10.39 10.51 -9.88
CA LYS A 26 11.67 10.72 -9.19
C LYS A 26 11.95 12.19 -8.91
N GLU A 27 11.67 13.07 -9.87
CA GLU A 27 11.85 14.51 -9.68
C GLU A 27 10.87 15.06 -8.62
N PHE A 28 9.64 14.55 -8.57
CA PHE A 28 8.70 14.87 -7.51
C PHE A 28 9.23 14.43 -6.14
N CYS A 29 9.73 13.20 -6.01
CA CYS A 29 10.31 12.71 -4.76
C CYS A 29 11.50 13.56 -4.32
N ARG A 30 12.44 13.87 -5.23
CA ARG A 30 13.61 14.70 -4.95
C ARG A 30 13.24 16.08 -4.43
N ARG A 31 12.19 16.70 -4.99
CA ARG A 31 11.71 18.02 -4.55
C ARG A 31 11.21 18.03 -3.11
N HIS A 32 10.69 16.89 -2.62
CA HIS A 32 10.08 16.77 -1.29
C HIS A 32 10.96 15.97 -0.31
N GLU A 33 12.22 15.68 -0.66
CA GLU A 33 13.14 14.91 0.19
C GLU A 33 13.39 15.54 1.57
N HIS A 34 13.16 16.84 1.69
CA HIS A 34 13.27 17.59 2.94
C HIS A 34 12.17 17.27 3.96
N GLN A 35 11.10 16.56 3.57
CA GLN A 35 9.99 16.21 4.44
C GLN A 35 10.26 14.88 5.16
N PRO A 36 10.43 14.87 6.50
CA PRO A 36 10.86 13.67 7.23
C PRO A 36 9.80 12.55 7.24
N SER A 37 8.53 12.87 7.04
CA SER A 37 7.42 11.91 6.95
C SER A 37 7.14 11.42 5.53
N PHE A 38 7.95 11.82 4.54
CA PHE A 38 7.72 11.46 3.15
C PHE A 38 8.20 10.04 2.85
N VAL A 39 7.25 9.16 2.49
CA VAL A 39 7.51 7.78 2.07
C VAL A 39 7.18 7.64 0.59
N ALA A 40 8.19 7.40 -0.23
CA ALA A 40 8.03 7.25 -1.68
C ALA A 40 7.74 5.78 -2.05
N GLU A 41 6.60 5.53 -2.69
CA GLU A 41 6.20 4.21 -3.18
C GLU A 41 6.00 4.21 -4.71
N PRO A 42 7.03 3.88 -5.52
CA PRO A 42 6.88 3.75 -6.96
C PRO A 42 6.04 2.51 -7.33
N ASN A 43 5.46 2.51 -8.54
CA ASN A 43 4.56 1.44 -9.02
C ASN A 43 5.10 0.01 -8.83
N TYR A 44 6.38 -0.23 -9.15
CA TYR A 44 6.98 -1.58 -9.04
C TYR A 44 7.08 -2.08 -7.60
N LEU A 45 7.11 -1.16 -6.63
CA LEU A 45 7.15 -1.45 -5.21
C LEU A 45 5.72 -1.68 -4.71
N MET A 46 4.83 -0.71 -4.96
CA MET A 46 3.43 -0.74 -4.57
C MET A 46 2.73 -2.03 -5.03
N ALA A 47 2.88 -2.41 -6.31
CA ALA A 47 2.22 -3.59 -6.88
C ALA A 47 2.59 -4.94 -6.21
N LYS A 48 3.69 -4.98 -5.44
CA LYS A 48 4.20 -6.21 -4.82
C LYS A 48 4.12 -6.21 -3.30
N SER A 49 3.81 -5.07 -2.71
CA SER A 49 4.09 -4.82 -1.29
C SER A 49 2.86 -4.78 -0.41
N TYR A 50 1.69 -5.09 -0.96
CA TYR A 50 0.41 -5.08 -0.26
C TYR A 50 -0.29 -6.42 -0.36
N LEU A 51 -0.85 -6.85 0.76
CA LEU A 51 -1.80 -7.95 0.81
C LEU A 51 -3.18 -7.31 0.88
N ILE A 52 -3.95 -7.42 -0.21
CA ILE A 52 -5.27 -6.81 -0.30
C ILE A 52 -6.30 -7.91 -0.11
N LEU A 53 -7.26 -7.65 0.77
CA LEU A 53 -8.39 -8.52 1.02
C LEU A 53 -9.66 -7.81 0.55
N ASP A 54 -10.43 -8.48 -0.31
CA ASP A 54 -11.66 -7.94 -0.90
C ASP A 54 -12.87 -8.06 0.04
N GLU A 55 -14.03 -7.59 -0.41
CA GLU A 55 -15.27 -7.60 0.36
C GLU A 55 -15.80 -9.01 0.69
N TYR A 56 -15.30 -10.05 0.01
CA TYR A 56 -15.62 -11.46 0.26
C TYR A 56 -14.53 -12.18 1.05
N MET A 57 -13.58 -11.43 1.62
CA MET A 57 -12.46 -11.97 2.39
C MET A 57 -11.54 -12.87 1.57
N ARG A 58 -11.32 -12.52 0.30
CA ARG A 58 -10.38 -13.20 -0.60
C ARG A 58 -9.15 -12.33 -0.81
N PHE A 59 -7.99 -12.95 -0.94
CA PHE A 59 -6.78 -12.23 -1.30
C PHE A 59 -6.77 -11.91 -2.79
N LEU A 60 -6.39 -10.69 -3.15
CA LEU A 60 -6.17 -10.28 -4.53
C LEU A 60 -4.72 -10.57 -4.95
N ASP A 61 -4.55 -11.20 -6.11
CA ASP A 61 -3.23 -11.38 -6.71
C ASP A 61 -2.71 -10.09 -7.38
N ARG A 62 -1.40 -10.04 -7.65
CA ARG A 62 -0.63 -8.88 -8.14
C ARG A 62 -1.14 -8.28 -9.45
N ASP A 63 -1.76 -9.10 -10.28
CA ASP A 63 -2.30 -8.67 -11.57
C ASP A 63 -3.80 -8.32 -11.48
N GLY A 64 -4.43 -8.44 -10.30
CA GLY A 64 -5.84 -8.17 -10.07
C GLY A 64 -6.79 -9.11 -10.83
N ARG A 65 -6.29 -10.25 -11.33
CA ARG A 65 -7.03 -11.12 -12.27
C ARG A 65 -7.86 -12.19 -11.59
N GLU A 66 -7.31 -12.89 -10.61
CA GLU A 66 -8.03 -13.96 -9.93
C GLU A 66 -7.84 -13.83 -8.40
N PRO A 67 -8.93 -13.65 -7.64
CA PRO A 67 -8.87 -13.68 -6.19
C PRO A 67 -8.66 -15.13 -5.69
N SER A 68 -8.10 -15.28 -4.49
CA SER A 68 -8.04 -16.57 -3.80
C SER A 68 -9.44 -17.09 -3.42
N ALA A 69 -9.50 -18.32 -2.92
CA ALA A 69 -10.65 -18.73 -2.09
C ALA A 69 -10.78 -17.81 -0.86
N SER A 70 -12.02 -17.68 -0.36
CA SER A 70 -12.28 -16.87 0.84
C SER A 70 -11.63 -17.52 2.05
N ILE A 71 -11.01 -16.73 2.93
CA ILE A 71 -10.48 -17.21 4.21
C ILE A 71 -11.59 -17.69 5.18
N LEU A 72 -12.86 -17.48 4.82
CA LEU A 72 -14.00 -18.03 5.54
C LEU A 72 -14.30 -19.47 5.12
N ASP A 73 -13.93 -19.85 3.89
CA ASP A 73 -14.15 -21.18 3.33
C ASP A 73 -12.91 -22.08 3.44
N VAL A 74 -11.71 -21.47 3.38
CA VAL A 74 -10.41 -22.15 3.55
C VAL A 74 -9.58 -21.47 4.63
N ASP A 75 -8.52 -22.11 5.11
CA ASP A 75 -7.60 -21.47 6.06
C ASP A 75 -6.73 -20.39 5.39
N VAL A 76 -6.25 -19.44 6.20
CA VAL A 76 -5.48 -18.28 5.73
C VAL A 76 -4.22 -18.70 4.97
N PHE A 77 -3.53 -19.76 5.40
CA PHE A 77 -2.31 -20.21 4.71
C PHE A 77 -2.60 -20.80 3.34
N THR A 78 -3.71 -21.55 3.19
CA THR A 78 -4.16 -22.03 1.88
C THR A 78 -4.54 -20.88 0.96
N ALA A 79 -5.31 -19.91 1.45
CA ALA A 79 -5.66 -18.72 0.66
C ALA A 79 -4.41 -17.90 0.27
N LEU A 80 -3.47 -17.72 1.21
CA LEU A 80 -2.18 -17.06 0.95
C LEU A 80 -1.29 -17.84 -0.02
N GLY A 81 -1.33 -19.17 -0.03
CA GLY A 81 -0.58 -19.97 -0.98
C GLY A 81 -1.11 -19.88 -2.41
N GLN A 82 -2.38 -19.49 -2.58
CA GLN A 82 -3.01 -19.28 -3.88
C GLN A 82 -2.64 -17.92 -4.51
N VAL A 83 -2.23 -16.94 -3.70
CA VAL A 83 -1.71 -15.66 -4.16
C VAL A 83 -0.20 -15.61 -4.00
N TYR A 84 0.55 -15.14 -4.98
CA TYR A 84 2.01 -15.11 -4.84
C TYR A 84 2.38 -13.96 -3.88
N TRP A 85 2.54 -14.23 -2.58
CA TRP A 85 2.96 -13.25 -1.58
C TRP A 85 4.48 -13.02 -1.62
N ASP A 86 4.92 -11.77 -1.82
CA ASP A 86 6.35 -11.39 -1.78
C ASP A 86 6.66 -10.60 -0.51
N GLU A 87 6.97 -11.34 0.55
CA GLU A 87 7.42 -10.80 1.83
C GLU A 87 8.67 -9.92 1.69
N THR A 88 9.54 -10.20 0.72
CA THR A 88 10.77 -9.42 0.51
C THR A 88 10.46 -8.00 0.01
N SER A 89 9.48 -7.86 -0.87
CA SER A 89 9.02 -6.55 -1.36
C SER A 89 8.27 -5.77 -0.28
N PHE A 90 7.48 -6.44 0.57
CA PHE A 90 6.84 -5.82 1.74
C PHE A 90 7.85 -5.21 2.71
N ASN A 91 8.92 -5.95 3.03
CA ASN A 91 9.97 -5.46 3.91
C ASN A 91 10.78 -4.32 3.29
N ARG A 92 11.07 -4.40 1.98
CA ARG A 92 11.85 -3.37 1.26
C ARG A 92 11.20 -1.99 1.25
N ARG A 93 9.86 -1.92 1.26
CA ARG A 93 9.16 -0.64 1.35
C ARG A 93 9.11 -0.04 2.75
N GLY A 94 9.62 -0.74 3.77
CA GLY A 94 9.46 -0.33 5.16
C GLY A 94 8.04 -0.58 5.68
N GLY A 95 7.34 -1.59 5.16
CA GLY A 95 5.95 -1.89 5.53
C GLY A 95 5.74 -2.30 6.99
N VAL A 96 6.83 -2.53 7.73
CA VAL A 96 6.83 -2.72 9.18
C VAL A 96 7.04 -1.37 9.83
N TYR A 97 5.96 -0.78 10.33
CA TYR A 97 5.98 0.43 11.13
C TYR A 97 5.72 0.09 12.59
N ASP A 98 6.31 0.86 13.51
CA ASP A 98 5.84 0.86 14.90
C ASP A 98 4.55 1.67 14.99
N TRP A 99 3.46 0.98 14.66
CA TRP A 99 2.08 1.41 14.77
C TRP A 99 1.53 1.41 16.21
N ASN A 100 2.31 0.97 17.21
CA ASN A 100 1.88 1.10 18.60
C ASN A 100 2.05 2.54 19.04
N ARG A 101 0.93 3.16 19.40
CA ARG A 101 0.97 4.44 20.11
C ARG A 101 1.43 4.14 21.53
N GLU A 102 2.52 4.78 21.98
CA GLU A 102 2.98 4.64 23.36
C GLU A 102 1.80 4.86 24.32
N THR A 103 1.43 3.83 25.06
CA THR A 103 0.31 3.82 26.02
C THR A 103 0.57 4.67 27.26
N ASN A 104 1.76 5.28 27.36
CA ASN A 104 2.17 6.15 28.46
C ASN A 104 1.80 7.63 28.28
N GLN A 105 1.13 8.02 27.20
CA GLN A 105 0.53 9.34 27.10
C GLN A 105 -0.94 9.28 27.49
N SER A 106 -1.21 9.83 28.66
CA SER A 106 -2.53 10.00 29.25
C SER A 106 -3.55 10.45 28.21
N SER A 107 -4.69 9.76 28.24
CA SER A 107 -5.99 10.15 27.68
C SER A 107 -6.14 11.67 27.55
N CYS A 108 -6.59 12.11 26.39
CA CYS A 108 -6.96 13.48 26.06
C CYS A 108 -7.64 14.23 27.23
N GLY A 109 -6.95 15.21 27.79
CA GLY A 109 -7.46 16.04 28.88
C GLY A 109 -6.41 17.00 29.42
N SER A 110 -6.37 18.20 28.85
CA SER A 110 -5.72 19.41 29.38
C SER A 110 -4.19 19.44 29.41
N GLY A 111 -3.59 20.10 28.42
CA GLY A 111 -2.18 20.48 28.44
C GLY A 111 -1.76 21.12 27.12
N ASP A 112 -1.78 22.44 27.08
CA ASP A 112 -1.38 23.31 25.97
C ASP A 112 0.07 22.99 25.52
N SER A 113 0.24 22.06 24.57
CA SER A 113 1.54 21.63 24.09
C SER A 113 2.00 22.56 22.96
N LYS A 114 2.80 23.57 23.33
CA LYS A 114 3.54 24.49 22.44
C LYS A 114 4.51 23.82 21.45
N ALA A 115 4.43 22.50 21.25
CA ALA A 115 5.32 21.72 20.39
C ALA A 115 4.78 21.47 18.98
N LEU A 116 3.57 21.96 18.65
CA LEU A 116 3.02 21.89 17.30
C LEU A 116 2.78 23.29 16.76
N LYS A 117 3.87 24.01 16.49
CA LYS A 117 3.85 25.17 15.61
C LYS A 117 4.48 24.77 14.29
N TRP A 118 3.64 24.62 13.27
CA TRP A 118 4.02 24.75 11.88
C TRP A 118 4.27 26.23 11.56
#